data_AF-A0A8H5R1C8-F1
#
_entry.id   AF-A0A8H5R1C8-F1
#
_cell.length_a   1.000
_cell.length_b   1.000
_cell.length_c   1.000
_cell.angle_alpha   90.00
_cell.angle_beta   90.00
_cell.angle_gamma   90.00
#
_symmetry.space_group_name_H-M   'P 1'
#
loop_
_entity.id
_entity.type
_entity.pdbx_description
1 polymer ?
#
loop_
_entity_poly.entity_id
_entity_poly.type
_entity_poly.pdbx_seq_one_letter_code
_entity_poly.pdbx_strand_id
1 'polypeptide(L)'
;MAKFNSPIHSLVQVLTALPFFSTTAAATAPLSNTQLIPANTITACYDSDANSLLLYASGTHADITKDIAFVQKPLDGGLLFDLQGQVGPVTNGQSYYEITDNFDIELPSMVYPSDTVVVNTENHKQWVIDILYSDDGCASMGSSLGSHQRKARRHSN
;
A
#
# COMPACT_ATOMS: atom_id res chain seq x y z
N MET A 1 -47.10 16.99 -78.31
CA MET A 1 -46.52 16.17 -79.40
C MET A 1 -45.01 16.09 -79.22
N ALA A 2 -44.47 14.86 -79.06
CA ALA A 2 -43.06 14.43 -79.16
C ALA A 2 -42.06 15.05 -78.13
N LYS A 3 -41.09 14.34 -77.54
CA LYS A 3 -40.26 13.24 -78.04
C LYS A 3 -39.77 12.29 -76.93
N PHE A 4 -39.74 11.02 -77.31
CA PHE A 4 -38.93 9.90 -76.82
C PHE A 4 -37.42 10.21 -76.86
N ASN A 5 -36.63 9.72 -75.88
CA ASN A 5 -35.51 8.79 -76.07
C ASN A 5 -34.56 8.71 -74.84
N SER A 6 -34.37 7.49 -74.36
CA SER A 6 -33.25 6.95 -73.54
C SER A 6 -31.90 7.02 -74.31
N PRO A 7 -30.73 6.48 -73.86
CA PRO A 7 -30.31 5.83 -72.60
C PRO A 7 -28.86 6.22 -72.13
N ILE A 8 -28.31 5.46 -71.16
CA ILE A 8 -26.88 5.03 -71.00
C ILE A 8 -26.13 5.51 -69.73
N HIS A 9 -25.78 4.48 -68.93
CA HIS A 9 -24.67 4.26 -67.98
C HIS A 9 -24.00 5.43 -67.26
N SER A 10 -24.07 5.40 -65.92
CA SER A 10 -22.86 5.57 -65.12
C SER A 10 -22.95 4.80 -63.80
N LEU A 11 -21.81 4.25 -63.43
CA LEU A 11 -21.53 3.28 -62.40
C LEU A 11 -21.07 4.03 -61.16
N VAL A 12 -21.73 3.87 -60.01
CA VAL A 12 -21.16 4.28 -58.71
C VAL A 12 -21.50 3.23 -57.66
N GLN A 13 -20.44 2.59 -57.19
CA GLN A 13 -20.40 1.67 -56.05
C GLN A 13 -20.87 2.41 -54.80
N VAL A 14 -21.80 1.83 -54.04
CA VAL A 14 -22.03 2.26 -52.65
C VAL A 14 -21.47 1.18 -51.74
N LEU A 15 -20.36 1.58 -51.12
CA LEU A 15 -19.59 0.90 -50.10
C LEU A 15 -20.51 0.52 -48.93
N THR A 16 -20.51 -0.76 -48.53
CA THR A 16 -21.18 -1.20 -47.30
C THR A 16 -20.45 -0.61 -46.09
N ALA A 17 -20.99 0.45 -45.51
CA ALA A 17 -20.54 0.96 -44.21
C ALA A 17 -20.91 -0.06 -43.12
N LEU A 18 -19.91 -0.75 -42.59
CA LEU A 18 -20.03 -1.56 -41.39
C LEU A 18 -20.49 -0.66 -40.22
N PRO A 19 -21.44 -1.09 -39.37
CA PRO A 19 -21.68 -0.38 -38.12
C PRO A 19 -20.44 -0.53 -37.25
N PHE A 20 -19.73 0.58 -37.05
CA PHE A 20 -18.77 0.72 -35.95
C PHE A 20 -19.56 0.54 -34.66
N PHE A 21 -19.52 -0.66 -34.09
CA PHE A 21 -19.79 -0.82 -32.67
C PHE A 21 -18.70 -0.06 -31.94
N SER A 22 -19.01 1.15 -31.48
CA SER A 22 -18.25 1.75 -30.39
C SER A 22 -18.47 0.85 -29.18
N THR A 23 -17.59 -0.12 -28.99
CA THR A 23 -17.38 -0.68 -27.66
C THR A 23 -17.00 0.51 -26.79
N THR A 24 -17.93 0.92 -25.93
CA THR A 24 -17.58 1.70 -24.74
C THR A 24 -16.56 0.84 -24.00
N ALA A 25 -15.27 1.13 -24.19
CA ALA A 25 -14.26 0.71 -23.26
C ALA A 25 -14.73 1.26 -21.91
N ALA A 26 -15.19 0.37 -21.03
CA ALA A 26 -15.38 0.70 -19.64
C ALA A 26 -14.04 1.31 -19.21
N ALA A 27 -14.06 2.57 -18.81
CA ALA A 27 -12.89 3.22 -18.28
C ALA A 27 -12.43 2.38 -17.09
N THR A 28 -11.35 1.62 -17.27
CA THR A 28 -10.66 0.94 -16.19
C THR A 28 -10.22 2.05 -15.25
N ALA A 29 -10.96 2.26 -14.16
CA ALA A 29 -10.51 3.15 -13.10
C ALA A 29 -9.08 2.72 -12.72
N PRO A 30 -8.14 3.65 -12.53
CA PRO A 30 -6.81 3.29 -12.05
C PRO A 30 -6.97 2.61 -10.68
N LEU A 31 -6.77 1.29 -10.65
CA LEU A 31 -6.98 0.43 -9.49
C LEU A 31 -5.76 0.45 -8.57
N SER A 32 -5.50 1.59 -7.94
CA SER A 32 -4.71 1.61 -6.70
C SER A 32 -4.94 2.93 -5.96
N ASN A 33 -5.75 2.90 -4.91
CA ASN A 33 -5.86 4.01 -3.98
C ASN A 33 -4.90 3.72 -2.82
N THR A 34 -3.74 4.38 -2.81
CA THR A 34 -2.81 4.29 -1.68
C THR A 34 -3.41 5.02 -0.49
N GLN A 35 -3.59 4.32 0.61
CA GLN A 35 -4.20 4.85 1.83
C GLN A 35 -3.39 4.46 3.06
N LEU A 36 -3.61 5.19 4.16
CA LEU A 36 -3.09 4.79 5.46
C LEU A 36 -3.78 3.51 5.94
N ILE A 37 -3.00 2.59 6.52
CA ILE A 37 -3.48 1.29 6.98
C ILE A 37 -3.63 1.31 8.51
N PRO A 38 -4.68 0.69 9.08
CA PRO A 38 -4.81 0.58 10.53
C PRO A 38 -3.78 -0.41 11.09
N ALA A 39 -3.16 -0.06 12.21
CA ALA A 39 -2.27 -0.95 12.95
C ALA A 39 -2.82 -1.23 14.36
N ASN A 40 -2.58 -2.44 14.84
CA ASN A 40 -2.80 -2.84 16.23
C ASN A 40 -1.52 -2.71 17.04
N THR A 41 -0.36 -3.00 16.42
CA THR A 41 0.96 -2.92 17.03
C THR A 41 1.90 -2.17 16.10
N ILE A 42 2.73 -1.29 16.66
CA ILE A 42 3.87 -0.68 15.98
C ILE A 42 5.03 -0.62 16.95
N THR A 43 6.22 -0.96 16.48
CA THR A 43 7.45 -0.94 17.27
C THR A 43 8.63 -0.49 16.42
N ALA A 44 9.61 0.18 17.04
CA ALA A 44 10.82 0.66 16.40
C ALA A 44 12.06 0.13 17.13
N CYS A 45 13.08 -0.29 16.39
CA CYS A 45 14.40 -0.64 16.93
C CYS A 45 15.49 -0.11 16.04
N TYR A 46 16.57 0.32 16.68
CA TYR A 46 17.77 0.78 16.01
C TYR A 46 18.89 -0.21 16.22
N ASP A 47 19.42 -0.74 15.12
CA ASP A 47 20.60 -1.57 15.08
C ASP A 47 21.81 -0.64 14.94
N SER A 48 22.59 -0.52 16.02
CA SER A 48 23.74 0.38 16.10
C SER A 48 24.92 -0.10 15.24
N ASP A 49 25.06 -1.41 15.06
CA ASP A 49 26.11 -2.01 14.23
C ASP A 49 25.82 -1.81 12.74
N ALA A 50 24.54 -1.98 12.34
CA ALA A 50 24.10 -1.81 10.96
C ALA A 50 23.78 -0.34 10.58
N ASN A 51 23.72 0.56 11.57
CA ASN A 51 23.20 1.93 11.43
C ASN A 51 21.85 1.97 10.73
N SER A 52 20.92 1.16 11.23
CA SER A 52 19.65 0.94 10.56
C SER A 52 18.47 0.93 11.52
N LEU A 53 17.41 1.63 11.14
CA LEU A 53 16.16 1.69 11.87
C LEU A 53 15.18 0.67 11.28
N LEU A 54 14.77 -0.29 12.10
CA LEU A 54 13.75 -1.26 11.78
C LEU A 54 12.40 -0.83 12.35
N LEU A 55 11.38 -0.79 11.49
CA LEU A 55 9.99 -0.57 11.87
C LEU A 55 9.19 -1.84 11.63
N TYR A 56 8.44 -2.27 12.66
CA TYR A 56 7.50 -3.37 12.57
C TYR A 56 6.09 -2.87 12.81
N ALA A 57 5.13 -3.37 12.03
CA ALA A 57 3.71 -3.19 12.28
C ALA A 57 2.94 -4.49 12.07
N SER A 58 1.87 -4.65 12.85
CA SER A 58 0.89 -5.70 12.62
C SER A 58 -0.53 -5.21 12.89
N GLY A 59 -1.49 -5.85 12.23
CA GLY A 59 -2.89 -5.57 12.41
C GLY A 59 -3.78 -6.28 11.41
N THR A 60 -4.99 -5.75 11.22
CA THR A 60 -5.98 -6.29 10.28
C THR A 60 -6.37 -5.23 9.25
N HIS A 61 -6.43 -5.62 7.98
CA HIS A 61 -6.79 -4.75 6.84
C HIS A 61 -7.86 -5.41 5.98
N ALA A 62 -8.49 -4.68 5.05
CA ALA A 62 -9.45 -5.26 4.11
C ALA A 62 -8.76 -6.25 3.15
N ASP A 63 -9.29 -7.46 2.92
CA ASP A 63 -8.62 -8.61 2.26
C ASP A 63 -7.85 -8.35 0.95
N ILE A 64 -8.15 -7.27 0.26
CA ILE A 64 -7.58 -6.91 -1.03
C ILE A 64 -6.47 -5.85 -0.92
N THR A 65 -6.14 -5.37 0.28
CA THR A 65 -5.01 -4.44 0.45
C THR A 65 -3.71 -5.15 0.12
N LYS A 66 -2.85 -4.49 -0.63
CA LYS A 66 -1.52 -4.98 -1.00
C LYS A 66 -0.47 -3.93 -0.75
N ASP A 67 0.79 -4.34 -0.89
CA ASP A 67 1.96 -3.45 -0.85
C ASP A 67 1.96 -2.57 0.41
N ILE A 68 1.66 -3.19 1.56
CA ILE A 68 1.68 -2.51 2.86
C ILE A 68 3.15 -2.25 3.22
N ALA A 69 3.50 -0.99 3.44
CA ALA A 69 4.86 -0.56 3.74
C ALA A 69 4.87 0.73 4.56
N PHE A 70 5.97 0.97 5.27
CA PHE A 70 6.29 2.25 5.86
C PHE A 70 6.89 3.19 4.80
N VAL A 71 6.43 4.44 4.79
CA VAL A 71 6.95 5.48 3.91
C VAL A 71 7.43 6.64 4.75
N GLN A 72 8.74 6.91 4.73
CA GLN A 72 9.32 8.05 5.43
C GLN A 72 8.77 9.37 4.86
N LYS A 73 8.42 10.28 5.76
CA LYS A 73 7.94 11.63 5.45
C LYS A 73 8.87 12.68 6.06
N PRO A 74 8.96 13.87 5.45
CA PRO A 74 9.70 14.96 6.04
C PRO A 74 9.06 15.41 7.36
N LEU A 75 9.87 15.50 8.41
CA LEU A 75 9.54 16.13 9.68
C LEU A 75 10.79 16.85 10.19
N ASP A 76 10.67 18.15 10.45
CA ASP A 76 11.81 18.94 10.91
C ASP A 76 12.29 18.45 12.27
N GLY A 77 13.53 17.96 12.34
CA GLY A 77 14.16 17.51 13.58
C GLY A 77 13.62 16.18 14.12
N GLY A 78 12.92 15.38 13.31
CA GLY A 78 12.31 14.14 13.78
C GLY A 78 12.13 13.09 12.69
N LEU A 79 11.71 11.91 13.12
CA LEU A 79 11.43 10.77 12.25
C LEU A 79 9.93 10.57 12.12
N LEU A 80 9.41 10.74 10.91
CA LEU A 80 7.99 10.54 10.60
C LEU A 80 7.83 9.50 9.51
N PHE A 81 6.91 8.57 9.72
CA PHE A 81 6.54 7.56 8.74
C PHE A 81 5.02 7.48 8.61
N ASP A 82 4.55 7.18 7.42
CA ASP A 82 3.19 6.75 7.18
C ASP A 82 3.18 5.24 6.95
N LEU A 83 2.27 4.51 7.59
CA LEU A 83 1.99 3.14 7.23
C LEU A 83 0.95 3.13 6.10
N GLN A 84 1.38 2.82 4.88
CA GLN A 84 0.57 2.94 3.67
C GLN A 84 0.36 1.58 3.01
N GLY A 85 -0.71 1.45 2.23
CA GLY A 85 -0.98 0.27 1.41
C GLY A 85 -1.95 0.59 0.28
N GLN A 86 -1.94 -0.25 -0.75
CA GLN A 86 -2.84 -0.13 -1.91
C GLN A 86 -4.16 -0.82 -1.59
N VAL A 87 -5.21 -0.04 -1.34
CA VAL A 87 -6.54 -0.55 -1.01
C VAL A 87 -7.36 -0.70 -2.29
N GLY A 88 -7.89 -1.89 -2.54
CA GLY A 88 -8.83 -2.14 -3.63
C GLY A 88 -10.28 -1.77 -3.29
N PRO A 89 -11.25 -2.09 -4.16
CA PRO A 89 -12.68 -1.81 -3.91
C PRO A 89 -13.24 -2.58 -2.71
N VAL A 90 -13.93 -1.89 -1.79
CA VAL A 90 -14.43 -2.44 -0.51
C VAL A 90 -15.03 -3.85 -0.63
N THR A 91 -14.48 -4.80 0.12
CA THR A 91 -14.97 -6.17 0.29
C THR A 91 -15.35 -6.44 1.75
N ASN A 92 -16.13 -7.49 2.00
CA ASN A 92 -16.60 -7.86 3.34
C ASN A 92 -15.59 -8.71 4.14
N GLY A 93 -14.31 -8.69 3.77
CA GLY A 93 -13.29 -9.57 4.36
C GLY A 93 -12.15 -8.78 5.01
N GLN A 94 -11.60 -9.32 6.09
CA GLN A 94 -10.41 -8.78 6.76
C GLN A 94 -9.32 -9.83 6.89
N SER A 95 -8.10 -9.42 6.59
CA SER A 95 -6.90 -10.25 6.65
C SER A 95 -5.89 -9.67 7.61
N TYR A 96 -5.15 -10.56 8.28
CA TYR A 96 -4.05 -10.20 9.15
C TYR A 96 -2.81 -9.85 8.33
N TYR A 97 -2.02 -8.89 8.80
CA TYR A 97 -0.70 -8.58 8.23
C TYR A 97 0.35 -8.39 9.32
N GLU A 98 1.59 -8.69 8.92
CA GLU A 98 2.83 -8.33 9.62
C GLU A 98 3.80 -7.83 8.57
N ILE A 99 4.40 -6.66 8.81
CA ILE A 99 5.47 -6.15 7.96
C ILE A 99 6.65 -5.69 8.81
N THR A 100 7.82 -5.72 8.20
CA THR A 100 9.03 -5.14 8.77
C THR A 100 9.79 -4.47 7.65
N ASP A 101 10.00 -3.16 7.79
CA ASP A 101 10.80 -2.38 6.86
C ASP A 101 12.04 -1.85 7.57
N ASN A 102 13.11 -1.73 6.79
CA ASN A 102 14.41 -1.30 7.25
C ASN A 102 14.79 0.02 6.58
N PHE A 103 15.34 0.95 7.35
CA PHE A 103 15.72 2.28 6.89
C PHE A 103 17.15 2.59 7.31
N ASP A 104 18.02 2.78 6.32
CA ASP A 104 19.42 3.18 6.54
C ASP A 104 19.47 4.65 6.97
N ILE A 105 19.50 4.87 8.29
CA ILE A 105 19.46 6.18 8.94
C ILE A 105 20.49 6.14 10.05
N GLU A 106 21.42 7.09 10.08
CA GLU A 106 22.38 7.19 11.20
C GLU A 106 21.74 7.90 12.40
N LEU A 107 21.80 7.28 13.58
CA LEU A 107 21.36 7.85 14.87
C LEU A 107 22.47 7.75 15.95
N PRO A 108 22.60 8.76 16.83
CA PRO A 108 21.92 10.06 16.79
C PRO A 108 22.50 10.93 15.67
N SER A 109 21.62 11.50 14.84
CA SER A 109 22.02 12.44 13.79
C SER A 109 21.78 13.87 14.25
N MET A 110 22.62 14.80 13.79
CA MET A 110 22.38 16.24 13.99
C MET A 110 21.02 16.69 13.41
N VAL A 111 20.51 15.97 12.40
CA VAL A 111 19.22 16.22 11.75
C VAL A 111 18.08 15.45 12.43
N TYR A 112 18.38 14.34 13.10
CA TYR A 112 17.44 13.49 13.82
C TYR A 112 17.92 13.21 15.25
N PRO A 113 17.88 14.20 16.16
CA PRO A 113 18.28 14.02 17.55
C PRO A 113 17.23 13.25 18.37
N SER A 114 16.33 12.50 17.73
CA SER A 114 15.14 11.95 18.37
C SER A 114 15.35 10.49 18.77
N ASP A 115 15.04 10.19 20.02
CA ASP A 115 14.89 8.82 20.53
C ASP A 115 13.52 8.22 20.21
N THR A 116 12.73 8.91 19.37
CA THR A 116 11.36 8.51 19.04
C THR A 116 11.11 8.54 17.54
N VAL A 117 10.20 7.68 17.11
CA VAL A 117 9.61 7.67 15.78
C VAL A 117 8.13 7.99 15.88
N VAL A 118 7.66 8.83 14.96
CA VAL A 118 6.24 9.09 14.77
C VAL A 118 5.73 8.26 13.59
N VAL A 119 4.65 7.51 13.78
CA VAL A 119 3.97 6.77 12.70
C VAL A 119 2.51 7.18 12.58
N ASN A 120 2.09 7.60 11.38
CA ASN A 120 0.68 7.82 11.06
C ASN A 120 0.06 6.54 10.49
N THR A 121 -1.16 6.25 10.95
CA THR A 121 -2.00 5.12 10.51
C THR A 121 -3.40 5.60 10.14
N GLU A 122 -4.27 4.70 9.68
CA GLU A 122 -5.65 5.02 9.31
C GLU A 122 -6.39 5.83 10.39
N ASN A 123 -7.40 6.61 9.97
CA ASN A 123 -8.25 7.43 10.85
C ASN A 123 -7.50 8.54 11.61
N HIS A 124 -6.43 9.07 11.02
CA HIS A 124 -5.58 10.11 11.61
C HIS A 124 -4.95 9.68 12.95
N LYS A 125 -4.80 8.37 13.16
CA LYS A 125 -4.16 7.85 14.37
C LYS A 125 -2.66 7.99 14.25
N GLN A 126 -2.07 8.73 15.17
CA GLN A 126 -0.63 8.95 15.29
C GLN A 126 -0.07 8.16 16.47
N TRP A 127 1.08 7.53 16.24
CA TRP A 127 1.83 6.77 17.23
C TRP A 127 3.16 7.47 17.47
N VAL A 128 3.50 7.71 18.73
CA VAL A 128 4.85 8.17 19.13
C VAL A 128 5.47 7.00 19.86
N ILE A 129 6.59 6.50 19.36
CA ILE A 129 7.17 5.22 19.74
C ILE A 129 8.63 5.45 20.08
N ASP A 130 9.05 5.00 21.27
CA ASP A 130 10.45 5.01 21.66
C ASP A 130 11.26 4.03 20.80
N ILE A 131 12.45 4.46 20.39
CA ILE A 131 13.39 3.65 19.63
C ILE A 131 14.13 2.75 20.61
N LEU A 132 14.01 1.44 20.41
CA LEU A 132 14.77 0.46 21.17
C LEU A 132 16.16 0.29 20.54
N TYR A 133 17.20 0.75 21.21
CA TYR A 133 18.58 0.57 20.75
C TYR A 133 19.06 -0.84 21.05
N SER A 134 19.63 -1.53 20.06
CA SER A 134 20.16 -2.88 20.18
C SER A 134 21.54 -2.97 19.53
N ASP A 135 22.52 -3.44 20.30
CA ASP A 135 23.87 -3.75 19.81
C ASP A 135 23.96 -5.18 19.24
N ASP A 136 23.01 -6.06 19.58
CA ASP A 136 22.95 -7.45 19.08
C ASP A 136 21.99 -7.60 17.88
N GLY A 137 21.55 -6.46 17.32
CA GLY A 137 20.61 -6.35 16.21
C GLY A 137 19.13 -6.49 16.59
N CYS A 138 18.25 -6.14 15.64
CA CYS A 138 16.80 -6.02 15.86
C CYS A 138 15.98 -7.27 15.43
N ALA A 139 16.66 -8.38 15.12
CA ALA A 139 16.06 -9.58 14.51
C ALA A 139 14.95 -10.27 15.34
N SER A 140 14.86 -9.97 16.64
CA SER A 140 13.88 -10.59 17.55
C SER A 140 12.50 -9.91 17.57
N MET A 141 12.35 -8.70 17.02
CA MET A 141 11.10 -7.93 17.08
C MET A 141 9.90 -8.62 16.43
N GLY A 142 10.07 -9.13 15.21
CA GLY A 142 8.98 -9.83 14.50
C GLY A 142 8.64 -11.20 15.11
N SER A 143 9.60 -11.83 15.80
CA SER A 143 9.46 -13.20 16.32
C SER A 143 8.88 -13.26 17.74
N SER A 144 9.14 -12.24 18.56
CA SER A 144 8.68 -12.16 19.96
C SER A 144 7.14 -12.13 20.06
N LEU A 145 6.49 -11.33 19.23
CA LEU A 145 5.03 -11.15 19.22
C LEU A 145 4.26 -12.36 18.65
N GLY A 146 4.84 -13.11 17.71
CA GLY A 146 4.24 -14.33 17.15
C GLY A 146 4.26 -15.55 18.09
N SER A 147 5.09 -15.52 19.16
CA SER A 147 5.24 -16.65 20.07
C SER A 147 4.10 -16.77 21.10
N HIS A 148 3.48 -15.65 21.48
CA HIS A 148 2.37 -15.66 22.44
C HIS A 148 1.04 -16.14 21.83
N GLN A 149 0.84 -15.98 20.52
CA GLN A 149 -0.41 -16.44 19.87
C GLN A 149 -0.43 -17.94 19.57
N ARG A 150 0.72 -18.61 19.47
CA ARG A 150 0.78 -20.06 19.17
C ARG A 150 0.49 -20.96 20.37
N LYS A 151 0.51 -20.45 21.60
CA LYS A 151 0.30 -21.26 22.81
C LYS A 151 -1.16 -21.48 23.19
N ALA A 152 -2.11 -20.77 22.56
CA ALA A 152 -3.54 -20.88 22.87
C ALA A 152 -4.31 -21.95 22.05
N ARG A 153 -3.68 -22.61 21.07
CA ARG A 153 -4.36 -23.55 20.14
C ARG A 153 -4.04 -25.03 20.36
N ARG A 154 -3.44 -25.39 21.49
CA ARG A 154 -3.19 -26.80 21.87
C ARG A 154 -3.84 -27.16 23.20
N HIS A 155 -5.12 -26.85 23.39
CA HIS A 155 -5.99 -27.57 24.34
C HIS A 155 -7.46 -27.33 23.99
N SER A 156 -8.04 -28.23 23.22
CA SER A 156 -9.48 -28.53 23.26
C SER A 156 -9.65 -29.95 22.74
N ASN A 157 -10.00 -30.85 23.68
CA ASN A 157 -10.46 -32.25 23.58
C ASN A 157 -10.08 -33.08 22.35
#